data_AF-A0A8T3LMJ8-F1
#
_entry.id   AF-A0A8T3LMJ8-F1
#
_cell.length_a   1.000
_cell.length_b   1.000
_cell.length_c   1.000
_cell.angle_alpha   90.00
_cell.angle_beta   90.00
_cell.angle_gamma   90.00
#
_symmetry.space_group_name_H-M   'P 1'
#
loop_
_entity.id
_entity.type
_entity.pdbx_description
1 polymer ?
#
loop_
_entity_poly.entity_id
_entity_poly.type
_entity_poly.pdbx_seq_one_letter_code
_entity_poly.pdbx_strand_id
1 'polypeptide(L)' 'MRIGELARQSGVAPTALRYYEQLGLLPEPERTASGYRAYGEAAVDRLAFI' A
#
# COMPACT_ATOMS: atom_id res chain seq x y z
N MET A 1 -2.27 3.97 -7.27
CA MET A 1 -1.58 4.99 -6.45
C MET A 1 -0.18 4.51 -6.02
N ARG A 2 0.78 5.40 -5.78
CA ARG A 2 2.10 5.03 -5.22
C ARG A 2 2.05 4.92 -3.70
N ILE A 3 3.07 4.33 -3.06
CA ILE A 3 3.11 4.15 -1.59
C ILE A 3 2.96 5.45 -0.81
N GLY A 4 3.51 6.56 -1.31
CA GLY A 4 3.38 7.87 -0.65
C GLY A 4 1.97 8.43 -0.72
N GLU A 5 1.24 8.11 -1.78
CA GLU A 5 -0.17 8.49 -1.90
C GLU A 5 -1.06 7.61 -1.05
N LEU A 6 -0.80 6.30 -1.02
CA LEU A 6 -1.46 5.36 -0.11
C LEU A 6 -1.29 5.81 1.34
N ALA A 7 -0.06 6.15 1.75
CA ALA A 7 0.23 6.66 3.09
C ALA A 7 -0.55 7.92 3.45
N ARG A 8 -0.68 8.85 2.49
CA ARG A 8 -1.44 10.09 2.68
C ARG A 8 -2.95 9.82 2.80
N GLN A 9 -3.47 8.87 2.03
CA GLN A 9 -4.90 8.53 2.05
C GLN A 9 -5.29 7.71 3.28
N SER A 10 -4.46 6.75 3.68
CA SER A 10 -4.74 5.87 4.83
C SER A 10 -4.28 6.44 6.17
N GLY A 11 -3.44 7.49 6.18
CA GLY A 11 -2.81 8.02 7.39
C GLY A 11 -1.70 7.11 7.97
N VAL A 12 -1.33 6.03 7.26
CA VAL A 12 -0.33 5.06 7.71
C VAL A 12 1.04 5.41 7.14
N ALA A 13 2.08 5.34 7.98
CA ALA A 13 3.44 5.64 7.54
C ALA A 13 3.91 4.68 6.42
N PRO A 14 4.68 5.14 5.41
CA PRO A 14 5.19 4.28 4.34
C PRO A 14 6.03 3.10 4.83
N THR A 15 6.68 3.22 5.99
CA THR A 15 7.41 2.12 6.63
C THR A 15 6.47 1.03 7.15
N ALA A 16 5.37 1.41 7.78
CA ALA A 16 4.33 0.48 8.24
C ALA A 16 3.62 -0.19 7.06
N LEU A 17 3.37 0.52 5.97
CA LEU A 17 2.82 -0.07 4.74
C LEU A 17 3.72 -1.19 4.18
N ARG A 18 5.04 -0.96 4.13
CA ARG A 18 6.00 -2.00 3.72
C ARG A 18 6.05 -3.16 4.69
N TYR A 19 5.91 -2.88 5.98
CA TYR A 19 5.87 -3.91 7.00
C TYR A 19 4.60 -4.79 6.85
N TYR A 20 3.44 -4.21 6.59
CA TYR A 20 2.21 -4.95 6.30
C TYR A 20 2.29 -5.74 4.99
N GLU A 21 2.96 -5.21 3.96
CA GLU A 21 3.29 -5.95 2.73
C GLU A 21 4.16 -7.18 3.07
N GLN A 22 5.20 -7.01 3.89
CA GLN A 22 6.08 -8.13 4.31
C GLN A 22 5.36 -9.18 5.16
N LEU A 23 4.38 -8.78 5.97
CA LEU A 23 3.56 -9.70 6.76
C LEU A 23 2.43 -10.36 5.94
N GLY A 24 2.24 -9.99 4.67
CA GLY A 24 1.12 -10.45 3.84
C GLY A 24 -0.24 -9.87 4.28
N LEU A 25 -0.22 -8.88 5.18
CA LEU A 25 -1.41 -8.15 5.61
C LEU A 25 -1.89 -7.18 4.54
N LEU A 26 -0.99 -6.65 3.71
CA LEU A 26 -1.33 -5.88 2.52
C LEU A 26 -1.02 -6.74 1.29
N PRO A 27 -1.94 -6.89 0.31
CA PRO A 27 -1.65 -7.65 -0.90
C PRO A 27 -0.47 -7.02 -1.66
N GLU A 28 0.32 -7.87 -2.32
CA GLU A 28 1.46 -7.40 -3.11
C GLU A 28 0.94 -6.46 -4.21
N PRO A 29 1.41 -5.20 -4.26
CA PRO A 29 0.95 -4.24 -5.26
C PRO A 29 1.43 -4.62 -6.64
N GLU A 30 0.59 -4.34 -7.65
CA GLU A 30 1.00 -4.47 -9.03
C GLU A 30 2.22 -3.59 -9.32
N ARG A 31 3.04 -4.00 -10.29
CA ARG A 31 4.14 -3.18 -10.77
C ARG A 31 3.71 -2.42 -12.01
N THR A 32 3.89 -1.10 -11.99
CA THR A 32 3.76 -0.26 -13.19
C THR A 32 4.77 -0.69 -14.25
N ALA A 33 4.55 -0.31 -15.51
CA ALA A 33 5.50 -0.53 -16.61
C ALA A 33 6.91 0.05 -16.32
N SER A 34 7.00 1.05 -15.45
CA SER A 34 8.27 1.65 -15.01
C SER A 34 8.87 0.98 -13.76
N GLY A 35 8.29 -0.11 -13.26
CA GLY A 35 8.79 -0.90 -12.14
C GLY A 35 8.39 -0.40 -10.73
N TYR A 36 7.61 0.67 -10.63
CA TYR A 36 7.09 1.15 -9.33
C TYR A 36 5.92 0.32 -8.84
N ARG A 37 5.76 0.21 -7.51
CA ARG A 37 4.58 -0.35 -6.86
C ARG A 37 3.35 0.54 -7.08
N ALA A 38 2.26 -0.09 -7.51
CA ALA A 38 0.95 0.51 -7.69
C ALA A 38 -0.06 -0.19 -6.79
N TYR A 39 -0.61 0.56 -5.85
CA TYR A 39 -1.68 0.12 -4.97
C TYR A 39 -3.03 0.52 -5.59
N GLY A 40 -4.03 -0.36 -5.50
CA GLY A 40 -5.41 -0.05 -5.84
C GLY A 40 -6.16 0.59 -4.66
N GLU A 41 -7.38 1.06 -4.89
CA GLU A 41 -8.22 1.63 -3.82
C GLU A 41 -8.52 0.61 -2.71
N ALA A 42 -8.64 -0.68 -3.05
CA ALA A 42 -8.81 -1.76 -2.07
C ALA A 42 -7.70 -1.83 -1.00
N ALA A 43 -6.51 -1.27 -1.29
CA ALA A 43 -5.45 -1.17 -0.29
C ALA A 43 -5.81 -0.19 0.84
N VAL A 44 -6.49 0.91 0.51
CA VAL A 44 -6.95 1.91 1.50
C VAL A 44 -8.03 1.29 2.39
N ASP A 45 -9.03 0.63 1.78
CA ASP A 45 -10.09 -0.03 2.53
C ASP A 45 -9.53 -1.08 3.48
N ARG A 46 -8.56 -1.87 3.01
CA ARG A 46 -7.92 -2.90 3.84
C ARG A 46 -7.13 -2.32 5.01
N LEU A 47 -6.47 -1.18 4.82
CA LEU A 47 -5.77 -0.49 5.89
C LEU A 47 -6.71 0.12 6.94
N ALA A 48 -7.98 0.36 6.61
CA ALA A 48 -8.98 0.82 7.58
C ALA A 48 -9.45 -0.29 8.53
N PHE A 49 -9.21 -1.56 8.19
CA PHE A 49 -9.57 -2.72 9.02
C PHE A 49 -8.42 -3.24 9.90
N ILE A 50 -7.18 -2.78 9.67
CA ILE A 50 -5.97 -3.16 10.42
C ILE A 50 -5.73 -2.12 11.52
#